data_AF-A0A3B9TAX3-F1
#
_entry.id   AF-A0A3B9TAX3-F1
#
_cell.length_a   1.000
_cell.length_b   1.000
_cell.length_c   1.000
_cell.angle_alpha   90.00
_cell.angle_beta   90.00
_cell.angle_gamma   90.00
#
_symmetry.space_group_name_H-M   'P 1'
#
loop_
_entity.id
_entity.type
_entity.pdbx_description
1 polymer ?
#
loop_
_entity_poly.entity_id
_entity_poly.type
_entity_poly.pdbx_seq_one_letter_code
_entity_poly.pdbx_strand_id
1 'polypeptide(L)'
;MCHLSLSFSDEKGQNECASCHLDVHQNTLGNNCAMCHTSKSWVIEDVNEIHFNSRFPLIGAHANADCFDCHLSDNLLQFRPLGVECFDCHKAEYLATTTPNHQSAGYSTECFDCHNMRTSGWASGGFEHGFFPLTEGHAIVDCTLCHVPGSIQKPSPECESCHLADYNASLNPPHLQLNFSVNCLECHTTKPDWKPARFDIHNDFYVLEGAHAAIASECASCHAAGYVNTPNTCFGCHADDYNQTTDPNHLAANFSTDCTSCHTQNAWKPSTFDHDASYFPIYSGTHKGEWNNCSDCHTVSSNYALFSCIDCHEHNKTDTDNQHRDENGYVYNSVNCLTCHPTGKED
;
A
#
# COMPACT_ATOMS: atom_id res chain seq x y z
N MET A 1 41.07 -40.34 57.89
CA MET A 1 41.71 -41.51 57.26
C MET A 1 40.63 -42.24 56.48
N CYS A 2 40.74 -42.33 55.15
CA CYS A 2 39.71 -42.97 54.32
C CYS A 2 39.79 -44.50 54.32
N HIS A 3 40.90 -45.07 54.80
CA HIS A 3 41.08 -46.50 54.94
C HIS A 3 41.48 -46.84 56.37
N LEU A 4 40.82 -47.86 56.93
CA LEU A 4 41.09 -48.40 58.26
C LEU A 4 42.16 -49.51 58.23
N SER A 5 42.52 -50.01 57.04
CA SER A 5 43.57 -51.00 56.83
C SER A 5 44.25 -50.83 55.46
N LEU A 6 45.42 -51.44 55.28
CA LEU A 6 46.15 -51.51 54.01
C LEU A 6 45.77 -52.76 53.18
N SER A 7 44.73 -53.50 53.58
CA SER A 7 44.26 -54.71 52.90
C SER A 7 43.05 -54.39 52.02
N PHE A 8 43.26 -54.38 50.69
CA PHE A 8 42.23 -54.04 49.70
C PHE A 8 41.47 -55.28 49.17
N SER A 9 41.71 -56.47 49.73
CA SER A 9 41.10 -57.72 49.26
C SER A 9 39.68 -57.96 49.76
N ASP A 10 39.28 -57.28 50.85
CA ASP A 10 38.09 -57.64 51.63
C ASP A 10 36.94 -56.62 51.46
N GLU A 11 37.19 -55.45 50.88
CA GLU A 11 36.21 -54.37 50.69
C GLU A 11 35.67 -54.29 49.26
N LYS A 12 35.21 -55.43 48.74
CA LYS A 12 34.41 -55.48 47.50
C LYS A 12 33.06 -54.79 47.72
N GLY A 13 33.04 -53.45 47.66
CA GLY A 13 31.82 -52.67 47.75
C GLY A 13 31.97 -51.18 48.11
N GLN A 14 33.17 -50.70 48.50
CA GLN A 14 33.34 -49.31 48.96
C GLN A 14 33.93 -48.36 47.89
N ASN A 15 33.75 -48.66 46.60
CA ASN A 15 34.31 -47.84 45.52
C ASN A 15 33.42 -46.62 45.15
N GLU A 16 32.39 -46.32 45.95
CA GLU A 16 31.50 -45.19 45.75
C GLU A 16 31.86 -44.06 46.72
N CYS A 17 31.81 -42.81 46.24
CA CYS A 17 32.17 -41.64 47.04
C CYS A 17 31.37 -41.57 48.36
N ALA A 18 30.07 -41.89 48.30
CA ALA A 18 29.16 -41.89 49.44
C ALA A 18 29.46 -42.97 50.50
N SER A 19 30.27 -43.98 50.18
CA SER A 19 30.69 -45.00 51.15
C SER A 19 31.70 -44.47 52.18
N CYS A 20 32.42 -43.40 51.84
CA CYS A 20 33.44 -42.80 52.71
C CYS A 20 33.20 -41.32 53.03
N HIS A 21 32.47 -40.59 52.17
CA HIS A 21 32.19 -39.16 52.34
C HIS A 21 30.73 -38.93 52.74
N LEU A 22 30.54 -38.13 53.78
CA LEU A 22 29.21 -37.68 54.19
C LEU A 22 28.65 -36.69 53.17
N ASP A 23 27.41 -36.90 52.76
CA ASP A 23 26.72 -35.95 51.89
C ASP A 23 26.38 -34.65 52.65
N VAL A 24 27.06 -33.57 52.25
CA VAL A 24 26.81 -32.23 52.77
C VAL A 24 25.53 -31.61 52.22
N HIS A 25 24.97 -32.18 51.16
CA HIS A 25 23.76 -31.70 50.50
C HIS A 25 22.47 -32.31 51.06
N GLN A 26 22.57 -33.11 52.12
CA GLN A 26 21.43 -33.66 52.87
C GLN A 26 20.42 -34.41 51.98
N ASN A 27 20.92 -35.21 51.04
CA ASN A 27 20.20 -36.02 50.06
C ASN A 27 19.42 -35.22 49.01
N THR A 28 19.73 -33.93 48.82
CA THR A 28 19.03 -33.10 47.82
C THR A 28 19.51 -33.32 46.38
N LEU A 29 20.75 -33.81 46.18
CA LEU A 29 21.39 -33.99 44.86
C LEU A 29 21.67 -35.47 44.49
N GLY A 30 21.27 -36.42 45.34
CA GLY A 30 21.54 -37.85 45.15
C GLY A 30 23.02 -38.25 45.35
N ASN A 31 23.34 -39.51 45.08
CA ASN A 31 24.64 -40.12 45.45
C ASN A 31 25.69 -40.12 44.33
N ASN A 32 25.40 -39.58 43.15
CA ASN A 32 26.35 -39.55 42.04
C ASN A 32 27.27 -38.33 42.13
N CYS A 33 28.18 -38.33 43.11
CA CYS A 33 29.07 -37.21 43.40
C CYS A 33 29.96 -36.82 42.20
N ALA A 34 30.27 -37.79 41.33
CA ALA A 34 31.14 -37.60 40.16
C ALA A 34 30.52 -36.72 39.06
N MET A 35 29.23 -36.38 39.14
CA MET A 35 28.60 -35.44 38.20
C MET A 35 29.07 -34.01 38.39
N CYS A 36 29.48 -33.64 39.61
CA CYS A 36 29.86 -32.27 39.95
C CYS A 36 31.28 -32.22 40.51
N HIS A 37 31.70 -33.24 41.26
CA HIS A 37 33.00 -33.27 41.91
C HIS A 37 33.93 -34.29 41.26
N THR A 38 35.24 -34.07 41.39
CA THR A 38 36.25 -35.02 40.91
C THR A 38 37.05 -35.56 42.09
N SER A 39 37.77 -36.66 41.89
CA SER A 39 38.71 -37.18 42.90
C SER A 39 39.84 -36.20 43.25
N LYS A 40 40.02 -35.14 42.46
CA LYS A 40 41.04 -34.10 42.66
C LYS A 40 40.50 -32.84 43.36
N SER A 41 39.19 -32.56 43.26
CA SER A 41 38.59 -31.34 43.81
C SER A 41 37.07 -31.49 44.03
N TRP A 42 36.60 -30.92 45.15
CA TRP A 42 35.17 -30.74 45.47
C TRP A 42 34.65 -29.36 45.05
N VAL A 43 35.50 -28.48 44.51
CA VAL A 43 35.08 -27.14 44.08
C VAL A 43 34.42 -27.22 42.71
N ILE A 44 33.28 -26.55 42.58
CA ILE A 44 32.60 -26.32 41.30
C ILE A 44 33.09 -25.00 40.72
N GLU A 45 33.72 -25.06 39.56
CA GLU A 45 34.26 -23.88 38.88
C GLU A 45 33.25 -23.24 37.93
N ASP A 46 32.34 -24.03 37.33
CA ASP A 46 31.31 -23.55 36.41
C ASP A 46 29.91 -24.09 36.78
N VAL A 47 29.14 -23.27 37.51
CA VAL A 47 27.75 -23.59 37.86
C VAL A 47 26.79 -23.45 36.67
N ASN A 48 27.15 -22.65 35.66
CA ASN A 48 26.33 -22.47 34.46
C ASN A 48 26.35 -23.74 33.59
N GLU A 49 27.50 -24.42 33.51
CA GLU A 49 27.61 -25.71 32.83
C GLU A 49 26.72 -26.78 33.48
N ILE A 50 26.63 -26.78 34.81
CA ILE A 50 25.73 -27.69 35.54
C ILE A 50 24.28 -27.40 35.18
N HIS A 51 23.86 -26.14 35.20
CA HIS A 51 22.50 -25.75 34.84
C HIS A 51 22.20 -26.06 33.37
N PHE A 52 23.15 -25.82 32.46
CA PHE A 52 23.01 -26.10 31.04
C PHE A 52 22.78 -27.59 30.76
N ASN A 53 23.45 -28.46 31.51
CA ASN A 53 23.28 -29.91 31.43
C ASN A 53 22.11 -30.46 32.28
N SER A 54 21.36 -29.56 32.93
CA SER A 54 20.20 -29.89 33.76
C SER A 54 18.88 -29.63 33.02
N ARG A 55 17.76 -29.66 33.76
CA ARG A 55 16.42 -29.36 33.23
C ARG A 55 16.14 -27.86 33.09
N PHE A 56 17.01 -26.99 33.62
CA PHE A 56 16.81 -25.54 33.59
C PHE A 56 18.10 -24.81 33.21
N PRO A 57 18.35 -24.62 31.90
CA PRO A 57 19.52 -23.87 31.44
C PRO A 57 19.35 -22.37 31.72
N LEU A 58 20.35 -21.75 32.36
CA LEU A 58 20.36 -20.33 32.67
C LEU A 58 20.62 -19.51 31.40
N ILE A 59 19.56 -19.14 30.68
CA ILE A 59 19.60 -18.36 29.44
C ILE A 59 18.73 -17.11 29.51
N GLY A 60 19.01 -16.15 28.62
CA GLY A 60 18.27 -14.88 28.58
C GLY A 60 18.37 -14.13 29.91
N ALA A 61 17.23 -13.66 30.42
CA ALA A 61 17.17 -12.97 31.71
C ALA A 61 17.62 -13.85 32.90
N HIS A 62 17.39 -15.16 32.86
CA HIS A 62 17.77 -16.08 33.95
C HIS A 62 19.29 -16.26 34.09
N ALA A 63 20.07 -15.93 33.07
CA ALA A 63 21.54 -15.97 33.13
C ALA A 63 22.14 -14.98 34.15
N ASN A 64 21.35 -13.98 34.58
CA ASN A 64 21.78 -12.96 35.54
C ASN A 64 20.97 -12.99 36.85
N ALA A 65 20.14 -14.01 37.06
CA ALA A 65 19.34 -14.13 38.28
C ALA A 65 20.22 -14.41 39.50
N ASP A 66 19.81 -13.94 40.68
CA ASP A 66 20.48 -14.31 41.92
C ASP A 66 20.13 -15.78 42.26
N CYS A 67 21.10 -16.53 42.79
CA CYS A 67 20.88 -17.93 43.16
C CYS A 67 19.72 -18.08 44.15
N PHE A 68 19.52 -17.11 45.05
CA PHE A 68 18.47 -17.14 46.06
C PHE A 68 17.08 -16.79 45.51
N ASP A 69 16.99 -16.25 44.30
CA ASP A 69 15.69 -16.00 43.64
C ASP A 69 15.00 -17.32 43.28
N CYS A 70 15.78 -18.38 43.03
CA CYS A 70 15.27 -19.71 42.71
C CYS A 70 15.49 -20.69 43.87
N HIS A 71 16.71 -20.77 44.42
CA HIS A 71 17.04 -21.69 45.51
C HIS A 71 16.66 -21.09 46.87
N LEU A 72 15.37 -21.20 47.22
CA LEU A 72 14.77 -20.64 48.43
C LEU A 72 15.23 -21.29 49.76
N SER A 73 16.25 -22.14 49.75
CA SER A 73 16.74 -22.78 50.96
C SER A 73 17.60 -21.82 51.78
N ASP A 74 17.51 -21.91 53.12
CA ASP A 74 18.28 -21.06 54.04
C ASP A 74 19.80 -21.34 54.02
N ASN A 75 20.26 -22.32 53.23
CA ASN A 75 21.67 -22.66 53.11
C ASN A 75 22.06 -23.08 51.68
N LEU A 76 23.21 -22.60 51.21
CA LEU A 76 23.80 -22.83 49.88
C LEU A 76 24.16 -24.30 49.57
N LEU A 77 23.84 -25.24 50.47
CA LEU A 77 24.16 -26.66 50.31
C LEU A 77 22.91 -27.51 50.08
N GLN A 78 21.70 -26.96 50.24
CA GLN A 78 20.44 -27.69 50.01
C GLN A 78 19.77 -27.22 48.74
N PHE A 79 19.73 -28.09 47.73
CA PHE A 79 19.12 -27.80 46.43
C PHE A 79 17.80 -28.56 46.31
N ARG A 80 16.73 -28.02 46.89
CA ARG A 80 15.41 -28.66 46.77
C ARG A 80 14.93 -28.62 45.31
N PRO A 81 14.28 -29.69 44.81
CA PRO A 81 13.68 -29.67 43.48
C PRO A 81 12.65 -28.54 43.38
N LEU A 82 12.83 -27.68 42.38
CA LEU A 82 11.88 -26.64 42.01
C LEU A 82 11.05 -27.11 40.81
N GLY A 83 9.84 -26.57 40.67
CA GLY A 83 9.15 -26.59 39.39
C GLY A 83 9.99 -25.85 38.36
N VAL A 84 10.19 -26.45 37.19
CA VAL A 84 11.01 -25.90 36.10
C VAL A 84 10.15 -25.32 34.98
N GLU A 85 8.83 -25.44 35.09
CA GLU A 85 7.91 -24.85 34.12
C GLU A 85 7.81 -23.35 34.38
N CYS A 86 7.71 -22.58 33.30
CA CYS A 86 7.67 -21.11 33.37
C CYS A 86 6.55 -20.63 34.31
N PHE A 87 5.38 -21.27 34.22
CA PHE A 87 4.21 -20.94 35.03
C PHE A 87 4.39 -21.25 36.51
N ASP A 88 5.25 -22.19 36.89
CA ASP A 88 5.46 -22.54 38.31
C ASP A 88 6.03 -21.35 39.09
N CYS A 89 6.88 -20.55 38.45
CA CYS A 89 7.49 -19.36 39.05
C CYS A 89 6.75 -18.08 38.64
N HIS A 90 6.41 -17.92 37.35
CA HIS A 90 5.82 -16.69 36.81
C HIS A 90 4.29 -16.66 36.82
N LYS A 91 3.65 -17.44 37.70
CA LYS A 91 2.18 -17.47 37.84
C LYS A 91 1.61 -16.09 38.18
N ALA A 92 2.25 -15.36 39.08
CA ALA A 92 1.75 -14.06 39.53
C ALA A 92 1.75 -13.05 38.37
N GLU A 93 2.84 -13.01 37.61
CA GLU A 93 3.01 -12.18 36.42
C GLU A 93 2.01 -12.59 35.33
N TYR A 94 1.85 -13.89 35.09
CA TYR A 94 0.86 -14.42 34.13
C TYR A 94 -0.55 -13.93 34.47
N LEU A 95 -0.95 -14.03 35.74
CA LEU A 95 -2.28 -13.60 36.19
C LEU A 95 -2.43 -12.07 36.20
N ALA A 96 -1.36 -11.32 36.45
CA ALA A 96 -1.39 -9.87 36.53
C ALA A 96 -1.36 -9.16 35.16
N THR A 97 -0.97 -9.86 34.09
CA THR A 97 -0.83 -9.26 32.76
C THR A 97 -2.20 -8.86 32.18
N THR A 98 -2.34 -7.60 31.77
CA THR A 98 -3.60 -7.05 31.21
C THR A 98 -3.52 -6.71 29.72
N THR A 99 -2.33 -6.75 29.11
CA THR A 99 -2.11 -6.28 27.73
C THR A 99 -1.02 -7.12 27.03
N PRO A 100 -1.40 -8.18 26.30
CA PRO A 100 -2.74 -8.78 26.24
C PRO A 100 -3.09 -9.52 27.55
N ASN A 101 -4.35 -9.52 27.96
CA ASN A 101 -4.75 -10.19 29.20
C ASN A 101 -4.81 -11.71 29.01
N HIS A 102 -3.84 -12.42 29.59
CA HIS A 102 -3.69 -13.87 29.39
C HIS A 102 -4.87 -14.67 29.95
N GLN A 103 -5.47 -14.23 31.06
CA GLN A 103 -6.59 -14.92 31.69
C GLN A 103 -7.87 -14.79 30.88
N SER A 104 -8.22 -13.56 30.46
CA SER A 104 -9.44 -13.34 29.70
C SER A 104 -9.36 -13.92 28.29
N ALA A 105 -8.15 -13.94 27.70
CA ALA A 105 -7.91 -14.54 26.40
C ALA A 105 -7.67 -16.06 26.45
N GLY A 106 -7.69 -16.68 27.65
CA GLY A 106 -7.52 -18.13 27.81
C GLY A 106 -6.23 -18.66 27.18
N TYR A 107 -5.14 -17.88 27.25
CA TYR A 107 -3.87 -18.29 26.65
C TYR A 107 -3.25 -19.50 27.33
N SER A 108 -2.37 -20.18 26.61
CA SER A 108 -1.63 -21.34 27.10
C SER A 108 -0.65 -20.95 28.20
N THR A 109 -0.35 -21.88 29.10
CA THR A 109 0.78 -21.76 30.04
C THR A 109 2.11 -22.16 29.41
N GLU A 110 2.08 -22.69 28.17
CA GLU A 110 3.26 -22.94 27.33
C GLU A 110 3.81 -21.60 26.81
N CYS A 111 4.62 -20.93 27.64
CA CYS A 111 5.01 -19.54 27.42
C CYS A 111 5.79 -19.33 26.10
N PHE A 112 6.49 -20.37 25.62
CA PHE A 112 7.28 -20.32 24.38
C PHE A 112 6.43 -20.27 23.11
N ASP A 113 5.11 -20.47 23.20
CA ASP A 113 4.19 -20.22 22.08
C ASP A 113 4.25 -18.75 21.64
N CYS A 114 4.63 -17.85 22.56
CA CYS A 114 4.57 -16.40 22.38
C CYS A 114 5.85 -15.67 22.82
N HIS A 115 6.49 -16.09 23.92
CA HIS A 115 7.62 -15.41 24.55
C HIS A 115 8.96 -16.07 24.19
N ASN A 116 9.93 -15.25 23.80
CA ASN A 116 11.28 -15.73 23.49
C ASN A 116 12.19 -15.67 24.72
N MET A 117 12.56 -16.82 25.27
CA MET A 117 13.41 -16.93 26.46
C MET A 117 14.89 -16.60 26.23
N ARG A 118 15.33 -16.37 24.99
CA ARG A 118 16.73 -16.01 24.67
C ARG A 118 17.00 -14.52 24.73
N THR A 119 15.96 -13.69 24.82
CA THR A 119 16.12 -12.24 24.94
C THR A 119 16.42 -11.84 26.38
N SER A 120 17.13 -10.73 26.56
CA SER A 120 17.48 -10.18 27.89
C SER A 120 16.31 -9.47 28.60
N GLY A 121 15.10 -9.53 28.02
CA GLY A 121 13.90 -8.93 28.57
C GLY A 121 12.64 -9.64 28.09
N TRP A 122 11.55 -9.46 28.86
CA TRP A 122 10.24 -10.09 28.62
C TRP A 122 9.42 -9.45 27.48
N ALA A 123 9.95 -8.39 26.87
CA ALA A 123 9.29 -7.73 25.75
C ALA A 123 9.02 -8.75 24.64
N SER A 124 7.76 -8.78 24.20
CA SER A 124 7.19 -9.65 23.16
C SER A 124 7.91 -9.49 21.82
N GLY A 125 9.08 -10.08 21.68
CA GLY A 125 9.94 -10.01 20.50
C GLY A 125 9.96 -11.29 19.66
N GLY A 126 8.91 -12.12 19.74
CA GLY A 126 8.86 -13.43 19.08
C GLY A 126 7.84 -13.60 17.97
N PHE A 127 6.97 -12.61 17.70
CA PHE A 127 5.86 -12.77 16.76
C PHE A 127 6.25 -12.39 15.33
N GLU A 128 6.68 -13.38 14.55
CA GLU A 128 6.96 -13.22 13.12
C GLU A 128 5.67 -13.17 12.29
N HIS A 129 5.23 -11.96 11.93
CA HIS A 129 4.10 -11.71 11.02
C HIS A 129 4.57 -11.56 9.56
N GLY A 130 5.69 -12.20 9.18
CA GLY A 130 6.24 -12.11 7.83
C GLY A 130 5.31 -12.62 6.73
N PHE A 131 4.34 -13.49 7.07
CA PHE A 131 3.33 -14.00 6.15
C PHE A 131 2.14 -13.06 5.95
N PHE A 132 1.80 -12.26 6.97
CA PHE A 132 0.77 -11.21 6.89
C PHE A 132 1.29 -9.95 7.60
N PRO A 133 1.99 -9.06 6.89
CA PRO A 133 2.58 -7.88 7.49
C PRO A 133 1.50 -6.94 8.07
N LEU A 134 1.63 -6.61 9.35
CA LEU A 134 0.75 -5.66 10.04
C LEU A 134 1.10 -4.22 9.67
N THR A 135 0.76 -3.82 8.45
CA THR A 135 1.05 -2.48 7.90
C THR A 135 -0.21 -1.68 7.61
N GLU A 136 -0.11 -0.35 7.67
CA GLU A 136 -1.20 0.60 7.39
C GLU A 136 -2.49 0.25 8.16
N GLY A 137 -3.62 0.04 7.47
CA GLY A 137 -4.90 -0.32 8.10
C GLY A 137 -4.89 -1.65 8.87
N HIS A 138 -3.89 -2.51 8.64
CA HIS A 138 -3.68 -3.76 9.38
C HIS A 138 -2.64 -3.63 10.50
N ALA A 139 -2.14 -2.42 10.80
CA ALA A 139 -1.31 -2.15 11.97
C ALA A 139 -2.14 -2.13 13.26
N ILE A 140 -2.87 -3.22 13.50
CA ILE A 140 -3.76 -3.40 14.64
C ILE A 140 -2.95 -3.81 15.89
N VAL A 141 -3.34 -3.26 17.04
CA VAL A 141 -2.72 -3.58 18.35
C VAL A 141 -3.49 -4.67 19.08
N ASP A 142 -4.78 -4.86 18.74
CA ASP A 142 -5.64 -5.88 19.33
C ASP A 142 -5.53 -7.20 18.56
N CYS A 143 -4.79 -8.15 19.14
CA CYS A 143 -4.61 -9.48 18.56
C CYS A 143 -5.93 -10.23 18.34
N THR A 144 -6.97 -9.93 19.14
CA THR A 144 -8.25 -10.65 19.10
C THR A 144 -9.07 -10.38 17.85
N LEU A 145 -8.72 -9.32 17.11
CA LEU A 145 -9.32 -9.02 15.80
C LEU A 145 -8.98 -10.09 14.74
N CYS A 146 -7.87 -10.80 14.91
CA CYS A 146 -7.45 -11.88 14.01
C CYS A 146 -7.37 -13.25 14.71
N HIS A 147 -6.91 -13.28 15.96
CA HIS A 147 -6.68 -14.51 16.71
C HIS A 147 -7.79 -14.76 17.72
N VAL A 148 -8.56 -15.84 17.51
CA VAL A 148 -9.60 -16.25 18.46
C VAL A 148 -8.95 -16.89 19.70
N PRO A 149 -9.22 -16.39 20.92
CA PRO A 149 -8.86 -17.01 22.19
C PRO A 149 -9.09 -18.53 22.23
N GLY A 150 -8.07 -19.30 22.59
CA GLY A 150 -8.15 -20.77 22.70
C GLY A 150 -8.21 -21.53 21.37
N SER A 151 -8.11 -20.86 20.23
CA SER A 151 -8.01 -21.51 18.91
C SER A 151 -6.55 -21.80 18.55
N ILE A 152 -6.28 -23.05 18.13
CA ILE A 152 -4.99 -23.44 17.52
C ILE A 152 -4.96 -23.18 16.00
N GLN A 153 -6.09 -22.76 15.40
CA GLN A 153 -6.15 -22.48 13.97
C GLN A 153 -5.60 -21.08 13.70
N LYS A 154 -4.66 -21.03 12.75
CA LYS A 154 -4.14 -19.76 12.24
C LYS A 154 -5.25 -19.06 11.44
N PRO A 155 -5.46 -17.75 11.64
CA PRO A 155 -6.39 -17.01 10.81
C PRO A 155 -5.98 -17.10 9.34
N SER A 156 -6.99 -17.11 8.48
CA SER A 156 -6.82 -17.02 7.04
C SER A 156 -6.17 -15.67 6.68
N PRO A 157 -5.11 -15.64 5.86
CA PRO A 157 -4.53 -14.41 5.33
C PRO A 157 -5.34 -13.84 4.15
N GLU A 158 -6.30 -14.60 3.64
CA GLU A 158 -7.09 -14.23 2.48
C GLU A 158 -8.01 -13.05 2.82
N CYS A 159 -7.99 -12.01 1.98
CA CYS A 159 -8.64 -10.74 2.25
C CYS A 159 -10.16 -10.91 2.46
N GLU A 160 -10.79 -11.75 1.64
CA GLU A 160 -12.23 -12.02 1.69
C GLU A 160 -12.66 -12.70 2.99
N SER A 161 -11.77 -13.41 3.70
CA SER A 161 -12.11 -14.05 4.97
C SER A 161 -12.58 -13.04 6.03
N CYS A 162 -12.09 -11.80 5.95
CA CYS A 162 -12.51 -10.68 6.81
C CYS A 162 -13.36 -9.66 6.05
N HIS A 163 -13.05 -9.37 4.79
CA HIS A 163 -13.64 -8.27 4.03
C HIS A 163 -14.73 -8.68 3.04
N LEU A 164 -15.28 -9.90 3.12
CA LEU A 164 -16.37 -10.32 2.22
C LEU A 164 -17.62 -9.42 2.32
N ALA A 165 -17.94 -8.94 3.52
CA ALA A 165 -19.05 -8.01 3.72
C ALA A 165 -18.80 -6.68 3.00
N ASP A 166 -17.59 -6.13 3.12
CA ASP A 166 -17.17 -4.90 2.43
C ASP A 166 -17.17 -5.10 0.91
N TYR A 167 -16.66 -6.24 0.43
CA TYR A 167 -16.68 -6.64 -0.97
C TYR A 167 -18.10 -6.65 -1.54
N ASN A 168 -19.04 -7.29 -0.83
CA ASN A 168 -20.44 -7.39 -1.25
C ASN A 168 -21.18 -6.04 -1.17
N ALA A 169 -20.78 -5.16 -0.25
CA ALA A 169 -21.40 -3.86 -0.04
C ALA A 169 -20.82 -2.74 -0.93
N SER A 170 -19.73 -2.99 -1.65
CA SER A 170 -19.14 -1.99 -2.55
C SER A 170 -20.15 -1.55 -3.61
N LEU A 171 -20.23 -0.23 -3.83
CA LEU A 171 -21.15 0.38 -4.81
C LEU A 171 -20.43 1.05 -5.98
N ASN A 172 -19.14 1.33 -5.83
CA ASN A 172 -18.39 2.13 -6.79
C ASN A 172 -16.92 1.68 -6.87
N PRO A 173 -16.59 0.74 -7.77
CA PRO A 173 -17.51 -0.09 -8.56
C PRO A 173 -18.26 -1.16 -7.73
N PRO A 174 -19.46 -1.61 -8.14
CA PRO A 174 -20.18 -2.67 -7.43
C PRO A 174 -19.58 -4.06 -7.71
N HIS A 175 -18.63 -4.48 -6.87
CA HIS A 175 -17.81 -5.68 -7.11
C HIS A 175 -18.63 -6.95 -7.36
N LEU A 176 -19.65 -7.19 -6.52
CA LEU A 176 -20.51 -8.38 -6.63
C LEU A 176 -21.33 -8.37 -7.93
N GLN A 177 -21.88 -7.22 -8.33
CA GLN A 177 -22.70 -7.11 -9.55
C GLN A 177 -21.87 -7.28 -10.82
N LEU A 178 -20.62 -6.81 -10.79
CA LEU A 178 -19.68 -6.93 -11.91
C LEU A 178 -18.89 -8.24 -11.88
N ASN A 179 -19.11 -9.09 -10.89
CA ASN A 179 -18.43 -10.37 -10.71
C ASN A 179 -16.90 -10.23 -10.74
N PHE A 180 -16.38 -9.24 -10.00
CA PHE A 180 -14.94 -9.06 -9.86
C PHE A 180 -14.30 -10.22 -9.09
N SER A 181 -12.98 -10.33 -9.25
CA SER A 181 -12.19 -11.31 -8.52
C SER A 181 -12.18 -10.96 -7.03
N VAL A 182 -12.26 -11.98 -6.17
CA VAL A 182 -12.03 -11.83 -4.73
C VAL A 182 -10.54 -11.73 -4.39
N ASN A 183 -9.66 -11.97 -5.36
CA ASN A 183 -8.23 -11.72 -5.23
C ASN A 183 -7.96 -10.21 -5.24
N CYS A 184 -8.15 -9.57 -4.09
CA CYS A 184 -8.18 -8.13 -3.95
C CYS A 184 -6.87 -7.46 -4.43
N LEU A 185 -5.75 -8.17 -4.29
CA LEU A 185 -4.43 -7.67 -4.69
C LEU A 185 -4.26 -7.55 -6.20
N GLU A 186 -5.20 -8.01 -7.04
CA GLU A 186 -5.21 -7.74 -8.48
C GLU A 186 -5.45 -6.25 -8.78
N CYS A 187 -6.26 -5.59 -7.93
CA CYS A 187 -6.66 -4.19 -8.13
C CYS A 187 -6.25 -3.29 -6.95
N HIS A 188 -6.14 -3.81 -5.74
CA HIS A 188 -5.78 -3.03 -4.56
C HIS A 188 -4.32 -3.27 -4.15
N THR A 189 -3.77 -2.34 -3.40
CA THR A 189 -2.51 -2.49 -2.69
C THR A 189 -2.70 -2.05 -1.25
N THR A 190 -1.96 -2.63 -0.32
CA THR A 190 -1.93 -2.13 1.06
C THR A 190 -0.88 -1.05 1.25
N LYS A 191 -0.07 -0.77 0.22
CA LYS A 191 0.98 0.25 0.24
C LYS A 191 1.13 0.91 -1.14
N PRO A 192 1.02 2.25 -1.26
CA PRO A 192 0.87 3.21 -0.18
C PRO A 192 -0.53 3.23 0.47
N ASP A 193 -1.59 2.86 -0.26
CA ASP A 193 -2.97 2.92 0.25
C ASP A 193 -3.91 1.98 -0.54
N TRP A 194 -5.05 1.62 0.06
CA TRP A 194 -6.09 0.77 -0.51
C TRP A 194 -6.90 1.44 -1.63
N LYS A 195 -6.94 2.78 -1.62
CA LYS A 195 -7.61 3.60 -2.62
C LYS A 195 -6.62 4.61 -3.24
N PRO A 196 -6.72 4.88 -4.55
CA PRO A 196 -7.63 4.26 -5.51
C PRO A 196 -7.24 2.82 -5.87
N ALA A 197 -8.21 2.03 -6.32
CA ALA A 197 -7.90 0.76 -6.96
C ALA A 197 -7.21 1.02 -8.31
N ARG A 198 -6.23 0.20 -8.65
CA ARG A 198 -5.68 0.16 -10.01
C ARG A 198 -6.59 -0.68 -10.89
N PHE A 199 -6.75 -0.25 -12.14
CA PHE A 199 -7.41 -1.02 -13.17
C PHE A 199 -6.52 -0.96 -14.42
N ASP A 200 -5.45 -1.76 -14.41
CA ASP A 200 -4.37 -1.64 -15.38
C ASP A 200 -4.84 -1.95 -16.83
N ILE A 201 -5.95 -2.66 -16.97
CA ILE A 201 -6.60 -2.94 -18.26
C ILE A 201 -7.50 -1.80 -18.75
N HIS A 202 -7.66 -0.70 -18.01
CA HIS A 202 -8.53 0.43 -18.42
C HIS A 202 -8.10 0.99 -19.78
N ASN A 203 -6.78 1.10 -19.99
CA ASN A 203 -6.21 1.69 -21.19
C ASN A 203 -6.45 0.85 -22.46
N ASP A 204 -6.85 -0.41 -22.33
CA ASP A 204 -7.27 -1.24 -23.46
C ASP A 204 -8.63 -0.78 -24.04
N PHE A 205 -9.41 -0.02 -23.25
CA PHE A 205 -10.74 0.48 -23.62
C PHE A 205 -10.77 1.99 -23.84
N TYR A 206 -10.11 2.75 -22.97
CA TYR A 206 -9.98 4.20 -23.05
C TYR A 206 -8.73 4.66 -22.29
N VAL A 207 -7.79 5.32 -22.96
CA VAL A 207 -6.58 5.83 -22.29
C VAL A 207 -6.92 7.12 -21.55
N LEU A 208 -6.63 7.15 -20.24
CA LEU A 208 -6.84 8.33 -19.39
C LEU A 208 -5.62 9.25 -19.49
N GLU A 209 -5.73 10.31 -20.28
CA GLU A 209 -4.69 11.34 -20.44
C GLU A 209 -5.24 12.73 -20.12
N GLY A 210 -4.33 13.70 -19.91
CA GLY A 210 -4.71 15.09 -19.72
C GLY A 210 -5.72 15.32 -18.60
N ALA A 211 -6.85 15.93 -18.93
CA ALA A 211 -7.94 16.20 -18.00
C ALA A 211 -8.59 14.92 -17.45
N HIS A 212 -8.64 13.83 -18.23
CA HIS A 212 -9.19 12.55 -17.77
C HIS A 212 -8.28 11.86 -16.75
N ALA A 213 -6.96 12.02 -16.88
CA ALA A 213 -6.01 11.49 -15.90
C ALA A 213 -6.21 12.10 -14.51
N ALA A 214 -6.66 13.37 -14.43
CA ALA A 214 -6.91 14.05 -13.15
C ALA A 214 -8.08 13.46 -12.35
N ILE A 215 -9.01 12.76 -13.02
CA ILE A 215 -10.18 12.11 -12.41
C ILE A 215 -10.10 10.58 -12.53
N ALA A 216 -8.93 10.00 -12.80
CA ALA A 216 -8.77 8.57 -13.05
C ALA A 216 -9.20 7.69 -11.87
N SER A 217 -9.17 8.22 -10.64
CA SER A 217 -9.66 7.55 -9.43
C SER A 217 -11.16 7.70 -9.18
N GLU A 218 -11.85 8.55 -9.93
CA GLU A 218 -13.27 8.87 -9.75
C GLU A 218 -14.12 8.10 -10.76
N CYS A 219 -14.11 6.78 -10.68
CA CYS A 219 -14.77 5.91 -11.65
C CYS A 219 -16.24 6.31 -11.94
N ALA A 220 -16.98 6.76 -10.92
CA ALA A 220 -18.37 7.21 -11.05
C ALA A 220 -18.54 8.46 -11.94
N SER A 221 -17.51 9.30 -12.06
CA SER A 221 -17.54 10.50 -12.92
C SER A 221 -17.66 10.11 -14.39
N CYS A 222 -17.13 8.94 -14.78
CA CYS A 222 -17.25 8.39 -16.14
C CYS A 222 -18.34 7.30 -16.25
N HIS A 223 -18.52 6.50 -15.20
CA HIS A 223 -19.44 5.36 -15.14
C HIS A 223 -20.74 5.68 -14.40
N ALA A 224 -21.24 6.92 -14.49
CA ALA A 224 -22.46 7.36 -13.79
C ALA A 224 -23.71 6.54 -14.16
N ALA A 225 -23.79 6.09 -15.42
CA ALA A 225 -24.86 5.22 -15.92
C ALA A 225 -24.58 3.71 -15.70
N GLY A 226 -23.49 3.38 -15.01
CA GLY A 226 -22.99 2.02 -14.82
C GLY A 226 -21.71 1.72 -15.60
N TYR A 227 -21.17 0.53 -15.34
CA TYR A 227 -19.90 0.04 -15.86
C TYR A 227 -20.03 -0.81 -17.13
N VAL A 228 -21.25 -0.94 -17.65
CA VAL A 228 -21.55 -1.70 -18.87
C VAL A 228 -21.92 -0.70 -19.96
N ASN A 229 -21.30 -0.84 -21.13
CA ASN A 229 -21.53 0.03 -22.29
C ASN A 229 -21.26 1.52 -22.05
N THR A 230 -20.32 1.85 -21.16
CA THR A 230 -19.82 3.23 -21.04
C THR A 230 -19.21 3.66 -22.38
N PRO A 231 -19.65 4.80 -22.95
CA PRO A 231 -19.09 5.26 -24.22
C PRO A 231 -17.58 5.49 -24.10
N ASN A 232 -16.83 5.13 -25.14
CA ASN A 232 -15.38 5.33 -25.22
C ASN A 232 -14.97 6.27 -26.37
N THR A 233 -15.92 7.07 -26.86
CA THR A 233 -15.68 8.11 -27.87
C THR A 233 -15.94 9.47 -27.26
N CYS A 234 -15.19 10.49 -27.72
CA CYS A 234 -15.34 11.86 -27.22
C CYS A 234 -16.78 12.34 -27.30
N PHE A 235 -17.41 12.23 -28.48
CA PHE A 235 -18.81 12.61 -28.67
C PHE A 235 -19.78 11.76 -27.85
N GLY A 236 -19.48 10.47 -27.60
CA GLY A 236 -20.32 9.62 -26.77
C GLY A 236 -20.49 10.13 -25.34
N CYS A 237 -19.46 10.79 -24.78
CA CYS A 237 -19.51 11.42 -23.46
C CYS A 237 -19.87 12.91 -23.52
N HIS A 238 -19.34 13.63 -24.51
CA HIS A 238 -19.43 15.09 -24.63
C HIS A 238 -20.42 15.55 -25.71
N ALA A 239 -21.48 14.78 -25.96
CA ALA A 239 -22.52 15.13 -26.93
C ALA A 239 -23.21 16.46 -26.56
N ASP A 240 -23.45 16.66 -25.26
CA ASP A 240 -24.07 17.89 -24.77
C ASP A 240 -23.17 19.11 -24.98
N ASP A 241 -21.87 18.99 -24.70
CA ASP A 241 -20.88 20.05 -24.97
C ASP A 241 -20.81 20.37 -26.46
N TYR A 242 -20.78 19.34 -27.31
CA TYR A 242 -20.80 19.49 -28.77
C TYR A 242 -22.06 20.25 -29.25
N ASN A 243 -23.23 19.84 -28.79
CA ASN A 243 -24.52 20.40 -29.22
C ASN A 243 -24.75 21.82 -28.68
N GLN A 244 -24.17 22.16 -27.53
CA GLN A 244 -24.35 23.47 -26.89
C GLN A 244 -23.29 24.49 -27.29
N THR A 245 -22.20 24.08 -27.95
CA THR A 245 -21.17 25.03 -28.38
C THR A 245 -21.70 25.94 -29.48
N THR A 246 -21.59 27.26 -29.27
CA THR A 246 -22.09 28.28 -30.21
C THR A 246 -21.00 28.99 -31.01
N ASP A 247 -19.73 28.90 -30.57
CA ASP A 247 -18.60 29.51 -31.29
C ASP A 247 -17.32 28.64 -31.22
N PRO A 248 -16.90 28.04 -32.35
CA PRO A 248 -17.70 27.90 -33.56
C PRO A 248 -18.88 26.94 -33.33
N ASN A 249 -20.03 27.15 -33.96
CA ASN A 249 -21.20 26.30 -33.73
C ASN A 249 -21.05 24.93 -34.40
N HIS A 250 -20.68 23.90 -33.63
CA HIS A 250 -20.41 22.56 -34.17
C HIS A 250 -21.62 21.91 -34.84
N LEU A 251 -22.79 21.97 -34.20
CA LEU A 251 -24.00 21.33 -34.73
C LEU A 251 -24.49 22.01 -36.00
N ALA A 252 -24.56 23.34 -36.01
CA ALA A 252 -25.05 24.12 -37.15
C ALA A 252 -24.08 24.06 -38.33
N ALA A 253 -22.77 24.07 -38.08
CA ALA A 253 -21.74 23.92 -39.12
C ALA A 253 -21.53 22.47 -39.56
N ASN A 254 -22.19 21.50 -38.91
CA ASN A 254 -22.05 20.08 -39.17
C ASN A 254 -20.58 19.61 -39.11
N PHE A 255 -19.87 20.04 -38.05
CA PHE A 255 -18.50 19.59 -37.83
C PHE A 255 -18.42 18.08 -37.53
N SER A 256 -17.23 17.52 -37.66
CA SER A 256 -17.01 16.10 -37.37
C SER A 256 -17.16 15.83 -35.88
N THR A 257 -17.71 14.66 -35.52
CA THR A 257 -17.68 14.13 -34.16
C THR A 257 -16.34 13.46 -33.82
N ASP A 258 -15.40 13.41 -34.77
CA ASP A 258 -13.99 13.15 -34.50
C ASP A 258 -13.32 14.38 -33.90
N CYS A 259 -13.51 14.53 -32.58
CA CYS A 259 -13.03 15.66 -31.80
C CYS A 259 -11.50 15.84 -31.88
N THR A 260 -10.75 14.75 -32.10
CA THR A 260 -9.28 14.76 -32.08
C THR A 260 -8.65 15.47 -33.28
N SER A 261 -9.45 15.78 -34.29
CA SER A 261 -9.06 16.66 -35.39
C SER A 261 -8.73 18.10 -34.95
N CYS A 262 -9.33 18.55 -33.85
CA CYS A 262 -9.19 19.93 -33.35
C CYS A 262 -8.91 20.02 -31.84
N HIS A 263 -9.24 19.01 -31.05
CA HIS A 263 -9.12 19.04 -29.59
C HIS A 263 -8.27 17.90 -29.08
N THR A 264 -7.81 18.00 -27.83
CA THR A 264 -7.00 16.95 -27.18
C THR A 264 -7.60 16.59 -25.83
N GLN A 265 -7.17 15.47 -25.25
CA GLN A 265 -7.58 15.10 -23.90
C GLN A 265 -7.09 16.08 -22.81
N ASN A 266 -6.13 16.96 -23.12
CA ASN A 266 -5.62 17.94 -22.17
C ASN A 266 -6.61 19.08 -21.91
N ALA A 267 -7.23 19.61 -22.98
CA ALA A 267 -8.19 20.70 -22.91
C ALA A 267 -8.99 20.84 -24.21
N TRP A 268 -10.22 21.33 -24.09
CA TRP A 268 -11.04 21.76 -25.23
C TRP A 268 -10.55 23.09 -25.83
N LYS A 269 -9.97 23.98 -25.02
CA LYS A 269 -9.48 25.30 -25.46
C LYS A 269 -8.03 25.53 -25.00
N PRO A 270 -7.16 26.09 -25.86
CA PRO A 270 -7.38 26.36 -27.29
C PRO A 270 -7.51 25.06 -28.10
N SER A 271 -8.11 25.13 -29.28
CA SER A 271 -8.05 24.01 -30.22
C SER A 271 -6.64 23.92 -30.82
N THR A 272 -6.26 22.73 -31.28
CA THR A 272 -5.04 22.47 -32.06
C THR A 272 -5.25 22.63 -33.56
N PHE A 273 -6.41 23.15 -33.97
CA PHE A 273 -6.72 23.38 -35.37
C PHE A 273 -5.80 24.45 -35.96
N ASP A 274 -5.06 24.09 -37.00
CA ASP A 274 -4.16 25.00 -37.70
C ASP A 274 -4.89 25.70 -38.86
N HIS A 275 -5.29 26.94 -38.60
CA HIS A 275 -5.91 27.81 -39.60
C HIS A 275 -4.86 28.41 -40.55
N ASP A 276 -3.65 28.70 -40.08
CA ASP A 276 -2.62 29.41 -40.84
C ASP A 276 -2.05 28.55 -41.96
N ALA A 277 -1.80 27.26 -41.70
CA ALA A 277 -1.23 26.36 -42.70
C ALA A 277 -2.23 25.93 -43.77
N SER A 278 -3.52 25.86 -43.42
CA SER A 278 -4.56 25.34 -44.31
C SER A 278 -5.36 26.43 -45.03
N TYR A 279 -5.44 27.63 -44.45
CA TYR A 279 -6.32 28.70 -44.88
C TYR A 279 -5.61 30.07 -44.82
N PHE A 280 -6.14 31.01 -44.06
CA PHE A 280 -5.64 32.39 -43.96
C PHE A 280 -4.87 32.59 -42.64
N PRO A 281 -3.74 33.30 -42.62
CA PRO A 281 -2.95 33.45 -41.41
C PRO A 281 -3.63 34.38 -40.39
N ILE A 282 -4.29 33.80 -39.39
CA ILE A 282 -4.98 34.51 -38.30
C ILE A 282 -4.23 34.40 -36.97
N TYR A 283 -3.35 33.41 -36.83
CA TYR A 283 -2.46 33.25 -35.68
C TYR A 283 -1.05 33.83 -35.92
N SER A 284 -0.80 34.27 -37.15
CA SER A 284 0.40 34.97 -37.62
C SER A 284 0.04 36.12 -38.58
N GLY A 285 1.03 36.81 -39.13
CA GLY A 285 0.78 37.92 -40.06
C GLY A 285 0.15 39.16 -39.39
N THR A 286 -0.53 39.96 -40.21
CA THR A 286 -1.14 41.24 -39.82
C THR A 286 -2.42 41.08 -39.00
N HIS A 287 -3.13 39.96 -39.14
CA HIS A 287 -4.39 39.70 -38.44
C HIS A 287 -4.21 39.01 -37.09
N LYS A 288 -2.96 38.70 -36.71
CA LYS A 288 -2.66 38.08 -35.43
C LYS A 288 -3.08 38.98 -34.26
N GLY A 289 -4.08 38.54 -33.51
CA GLY A 289 -4.58 39.24 -32.32
C GLY A 289 -5.64 40.30 -32.62
N GLU A 290 -6.08 40.42 -33.87
CA GLU A 290 -7.12 41.37 -34.30
C GLU A 290 -8.53 40.77 -34.28
N TRP A 291 -8.69 39.55 -33.77
CA TRP A 291 -9.96 38.83 -33.68
C TRP A 291 -10.10 38.15 -32.32
N ASN A 292 -11.35 37.98 -31.87
CA ASN A 292 -11.68 37.29 -30.62
C ASN A 292 -12.56 36.07 -30.85
N ASN A 293 -13.42 36.11 -31.88
CA ASN A 293 -14.38 35.05 -32.19
C ASN A 293 -14.27 34.67 -33.66
N CYS A 294 -14.64 33.43 -33.99
CA CYS A 294 -14.66 33.00 -35.39
C CYS A 294 -15.69 33.82 -36.19
N SER A 295 -16.78 34.26 -35.53
CA SER A 295 -17.80 35.11 -36.12
C SER A 295 -17.35 36.52 -36.52
N ASP A 296 -16.17 36.96 -36.06
CA ASP A 296 -15.61 38.26 -36.43
C ASP A 296 -15.25 38.28 -37.93
N CYS A 297 -14.90 37.13 -38.50
CA CYS A 297 -14.63 36.96 -39.93
C CYS A 297 -15.70 36.11 -40.63
N HIS A 298 -16.22 35.06 -39.96
CA HIS A 298 -17.19 34.14 -40.54
C HIS A 298 -18.62 34.56 -40.26
N THR A 299 -19.30 35.09 -41.26
CA THR A 299 -20.60 35.77 -41.10
C THR A 299 -21.79 34.84 -40.97
N VAL A 300 -21.61 33.53 -41.21
CA VAL A 300 -22.67 32.52 -41.12
C VAL A 300 -22.20 31.36 -40.25
N SER A 301 -22.78 31.25 -39.05
CA SER A 301 -22.41 30.23 -38.06
C SER A 301 -22.66 28.78 -38.50
N SER A 302 -23.51 28.56 -39.50
CA SER A 302 -23.74 27.23 -40.09
C SER A 302 -22.84 26.95 -41.31
N ASN A 303 -22.02 27.91 -41.75
CA ASN A 303 -21.16 27.75 -42.91
C ASN A 303 -19.92 28.66 -42.82
N TYR A 304 -18.86 28.12 -42.23
CA TYR A 304 -17.57 28.80 -42.09
C TYR A 304 -16.81 29.00 -43.42
N ALA A 305 -17.32 28.50 -44.55
CA ALA A 305 -16.80 28.91 -45.86
C ALA A 305 -17.26 30.32 -46.27
N LEU A 306 -18.26 30.88 -45.58
CA LEU A 306 -18.73 32.25 -45.79
C LEU A 306 -18.03 33.19 -44.81
N PHE A 307 -17.31 34.17 -45.34
CA PHE A 307 -16.53 35.12 -44.58
C PHE A 307 -16.62 36.52 -45.16
N SER A 308 -16.31 37.53 -44.34
CA SER A 308 -16.19 38.91 -44.78
C SER A 308 -14.86 39.53 -44.32
N CYS A 309 -14.11 40.10 -45.28
CA CYS A 309 -12.97 40.96 -44.97
C CYS A 309 -13.42 42.43 -44.82
N ILE A 310 -14.58 42.76 -45.37
CA ILE A 310 -15.05 44.15 -45.56
C ILE A 310 -16.02 44.61 -44.46
N ASP A 311 -16.40 43.71 -43.55
CA ASP A 311 -17.22 44.05 -42.39
C ASP A 311 -16.37 44.68 -41.27
N CYS A 312 -15.04 44.60 -41.39
CA CYS A 312 -14.07 45.27 -40.54
C CYS A 312 -13.71 46.68 -41.04
N HIS A 313 -13.19 47.50 -40.13
CA HIS A 313 -13.04 48.95 -40.36
C HIS A 313 -11.89 49.35 -41.30
N GLU A 314 -10.88 48.51 -41.51
CA GLU A 314 -9.70 48.86 -42.31
C GLU A 314 -9.97 48.89 -43.83
N HIS A 315 -10.94 48.11 -44.31
CA HIS A 315 -11.21 47.94 -45.74
C HIS A 315 -12.45 48.69 -46.20
N ASN A 316 -12.52 50.02 -46.10
CA ASN A 316 -13.66 50.75 -46.66
C ASN A 316 -13.59 50.81 -48.20
N LYS A 317 -14.75 50.78 -48.85
CA LYS A 317 -14.84 50.70 -50.32
C LYS A 317 -14.16 51.85 -51.05
N THR A 318 -14.33 53.07 -50.57
CA THR A 318 -13.85 54.27 -51.29
C THR A 318 -12.33 54.28 -51.35
N ASP A 319 -11.67 54.01 -50.24
CA ASP A 319 -10.21 54.03 -50.17
C ASP A 319 -9.61 52.81 -50.89
N THR A 320 -10.22 51.64 -50.73
CA THR A 320 -9.82 50.42 -51.44
C THR A 320 -9.94 50.59 -52.96
N ASP A 321 -11.06 51.13 -53.45
CA ASP A 321 -11.26 51.40 -54.89
C ASP A 321 -10.21 52.37 -55.44
N ASN A 322 -9.79 53.37 -54.65
CA ASN A 322 -8.78 54.35 -55.05
C ASN A 322 -7.37 53.75 -55.14
N GLN A 323 -7.04 52.80 -54.27
CA GLN A 323 -5.76 52.08 -54.26
C GLN A 323 -5.65 51.06 -55.41
N HIS A 324 -6.77 50.46 -55.82
CA HIS A 324 -6.80 49.39 -56.83
C HIS A 324 -7.22 49.87 -58.24
N ARG A 325 -7.19 51.18 -58.54
CA ARG A 325 -7.68 51.74 -59.83
C ARG A 325 -7.00 51.15 -61.07
N ASP A 326 -5.74 50.80 -60.93
CA ASP A 326 -4.91 50.29 -62.03
C ASP A 326 -4.80 48.76 -62.00
N GLU A 327 -5.45 48.09 -61.04
CA GLU A 327 -5.41 46.64 -60.87
C GLU A 327 -6.48 45.94 -61.72
N ASN A 328 -6.03 45.27 -62.77
CA ASN A 328 -6.93 44.57 -63.69
C ASN A 328 -7.55 43.33 -63.03
N GLY A 329 -8.88 43.30 -62.95
CA GLY A 329 -9.64 42.22 -62.32
C GLY A 329 -10.01 42.48 -60.85
N TYR A 330 -9.70 43.66 -60.32
CA TYR A 330 -10.18 44.09 -59.00
C TYR A 330 -11.71 44.08 -58.91
N VAL A 331 -12.23 43.43 -57.87
CA VAL A 331 -13.64 43.49 -57.48
C VAL A 331 -13.71 43.60 -55.96
N TYR A 332 -14.39 44.64 -55.48
CA TYR A 332 -14.58 44.86 -54.03
C TYR A 332 -15.55 43.82 -53.42
N ASN A 333 -15.03 42.66 -53.05
CA ASN A 333 -15.69 41.63 -52.24
C ASN A 333 -14.64 40.72 -51.60
N SER A 334 -15.01 40.07 -50.50
CA SER A 334 -14.12 39.26 -49.66
C SER A 334 -13.43 38.11 -50.42
N VAL A 335 -14.11 37.46 -51.37
CA VAL A 335 -13.53 36.35 -52.16
C VAL A 335 -12.39 36.84 -53.05
N ASN A 336 -12.55 37.99 -53.71
CA ASN A 336 -11.51 38.57 -54.55
C ASN A 336 -10.36 39.16 -53.70
N CYS A 337 -10.69 39.73 -52.53
CA CYS A 337 -9.68 40.18 -51.57
C CYS A 337 -8.77 39.02 -51.14
N LEU A 338 -9.34 37.88 -50.73
CA LEU A 338 -8.57 36.69 -50.34
C LEU A 338 -7.73 36.12 -51.50
N THR A 339 -8.24 36.23 -52.73
CA THR A 339 -7.53 35.73 -53.92
C THR A 339 -6.25 36.54 -54.20
N CYS A 340 -6.31 37.86 -54.05
CA CYS A 340 -5.16 38.74 -54.28
C CYS A 340 -4.25 38.82 -53.05
N HIS A 341 -4.82 38.79 -51.84
CA HIS A 341 -4.13 38.92 -50.57
C HIS A 341 -4.28 37.65 -49.70
N PRO A 342 -3.71 36.51 -50.11
CA PRO A 342 -3.87 35.24 -49.38
C PRO A 342 -3.23 35.24 -47.99
N THR A 343 -2.39 36.23 -47.69
CA THR A 343 -1.69 36.36 -46.40
C THR A 343 -2.11 37.60 -45.59
N GLY A 344 -3.12 38.35 -46.05
CA GLY A 344 -3.58 39.58 -45.40
C GLY A 344 -2.60 40.75 -45.51
N LYS A 345 -1.63 40.64 -46.42
CA LYS A 345 -0.64 41.66 -46.73
C LYS A 345 -1.04 42.44 -47.97
N GLU A 346 -0.75 43.73 -47.98
CA GLU A 346 -1.06 44.65 -49.09
C GLU A 346 -0.13 44.47 -50.30
N ASP A 347 1.01 43.79 -50.11
CA ASP A 347 2.14 43.63 -51.04
C ASP A 347 2.04 42.48 -52.07
#